data_AF-A0A4U9IUY3-F1
#
_entry.id   AF-A0A4U9IUY3-F1
#
_cell.length_a   1.000
_cell.length_b   1.000
_cell.length_c   1.000
_cell.angle_alpha   90.00
_cell.angle_beta   90.00
_cell.angle_gamma   90.00
#
_symmetry.space_group_name_H-M   'P 1'
#
loop_
_entity.id
_entity.type
_entity.pdbx_description
1 polymer ?
#
loop_
_entity_poly.entity_id
_entity_poly.type
_entity_poly.pdbx_seq_one_letter_code
_entity_poly.pdbx_strand_id
1 'polypeptide(L)'
;MNWRWPPDALRFDYAEDTFSNAYHVTAAQNKEVATLLELARELRLRLATITPDAGALAHLLPFVQAPAQCVAWRDRDQWLWAMRHQWGRRGLAEAPDVERLAALLALGGGRDRLLWGRQF
;
A
#
# COMPACT_ATOMS: atom_id res chain seq x y z
N MET A 1 15.35 2.15 16.41
CA MET A 1 14.13 1.52 15.85
C MET A 1 13.69 0.45 16.82
N ASN A 2 12.56 0.66 17.50
CA ASN A 2 12.04 -0.30 18.48
C ASN A 2 11.05 -1.21 17.74
N TRP A 3 11.56 -2.29 17.13
CA TRP A 3 10.71 -3.27 16.48
C TRP A 3 9.87 -3.93 17.56
N ARG A 4 8.56 -3.70 17.54
CA ARG A 4 7.61 -4.21 18.54
C ARG A 4 7.49 -5.75 18.51
N TRP A 5 8.19 -6.42 17.59
CA TRP A 5 8.18 -7.85 17.34
C TRP A 5 9.60 -8.36 17.08
N PRO A 6 9.97 -9.55 17.59
CA PRO A 6 11.25 -10.17 17.27
C PRO A 6 11.32 -10.54 15.77
N PRO A 7 12.50 -10.51 15.14
CA PRO A 7 12.66 -10.80 13.70
C PRO A 7 12.04 -12.14 13.27
N ASP A 8 12.12 -13.17 14.12
CA ASP A 8 11.57 -14.50 13.85
C ASP A 8 10.03 -14.52 13.80
N ALA A 9 9.38 -13.49 14.34
CA ALA A 9 7.93 -13.30 14.27
C ALA A 9 7.50 -12.58 12.98
N LEU A 10 8.43 -12.25 12.08
CA LEU A 10 8.16 -11.54 10.83
C LEU A 10 8.55 -12.38 9.60
N ARG A 11 7.81 -12.17 8.51
CA ARG A 11 8.17 -12.59 7.15
C ARG A 11 8.54 -11.35 6.37
N PHE A 12 9.66 -11.42 5.66
CA PHE A 12 10.17 -10.34 4.83
C PHE A 12 10.13 -10.74 3.36
N ASP A 13 9.69 -9.80 2.54
CA ASP A 13 9.83 -9.83 1.09
C ASP A 13 10.59 -8.59 0.63
N TYR A 14 11.42 -8.75 -0.40
CA TYR A 14 12.33 -7.71 -0.88
C TYR A 14 12.09 -7.49 -2.38
N ALA A 15 11.79 -6.24 -2.74
CA ALA A 15 11.71 -5.82 -4.13
C ALA A 15 12.77 -4.75 -4.40
N GLU A 16 13.60 -4.97 -5.42
CA GLU A 16 14.64 -4.02 -5.81
C GLU A 16 14.04 -2.79 -6.50
N ASP A 17 14.45 -1.60 -6.06
CA ASP A 17 14.23 -0.36 -6.78
C ASP A 17 15.43 -0.07 -7.68
N THR A 18 15.28 -0.45 -8.95
CA THR A 18 16.31 -0.31 -9.98
C THR A 18 16.64 1.15 -10.31
N PHE A 19 15.85 2.12 -9.85
CA PHE A 19 16.10 3.55 -10.08
C PHE A 19 16.91 4.21 -8.96
N SER A 20 16.79 3.73 -7.72
CA SER A 20 17.39 4.37 -6.55
C SER A 20 18.48 3.54 -5.86
N ASN A 21 18.83 2.36 -6.41
CA ASN A 21 19.75 1.41 -5.79
C ASN A 21 19.35 1.10 -4.34
N ALA A 22 18.04 0.91 -4.12
CA ALA A 22 17.44 0.65 -2.83
C ALA A 22 16.55 -0.60 -2.88
N TYR A 23 16.17 -1.12 -1.71
CA TYR A 23 15.20 -2.21 -1.60
C TYR A 23 13.94 -1.73 -0.90
N HIS A 24 12.79 -2.05 -1.49
CA HIS A 24 11.51 -2.03 -0.79
C HIS A 24 11.39 -3.31 0.03
N VAL A 25 11.15 -3.15 1.32
CA VAL A 25 10.99 -4.27 2.25
C VAL A 25 9.54 -4.29 2.71
N THR A 26 8.86 -5.40 2.42
CA THR A 26 7.53 -5.68 2.99
C THR A 26 7.71 -6.64 4.16
N ALA A 27 7.20 -6.27 5.33
CA ALA A 27 7.22 -7.12 6.52
C ALA A 27 5.80 -7.44 6.97
N ALA A 28 5.50 -8.72 7.19
CA ALA A 28 4.23 -9.19 7.72
C ALA A 28 4.46 -10.08 8.94
N GLN A 29 3.50 -10.13 9.86
CA GLN A 29 3.61 -11.04 11.01
C GLN A 29 3.45 -12.48 10.55
N ASN A 30 4.30 -13.37 11.05
CA ASN A 30 4.31 -14.79 10.68
C ASN A 30 2.94 -15.44 10.89
N LYS A 31 2.27 -15.09 12.00
CA LYS A 31 0.91 -15.57 12.32
C LYS A 31 -0.14 -15.13 11.30
N GLU A 32 -0.07 -13.91 10.79
CA GLU A 32 -1.05 -13.37 9.84
C GLU A 32 -0.88 -14.05 8.47
N VAL A 33 0.38 -14.25 8.05
CA VAL A 33 0.68 -15.01 6.83
C VAL A 33 0.23 -16.47 6.96
N ALA A 34 0.46 -17.11 8.10
CA ALA A 34 0.02 -18.49 8.35
C ALA A 34 -1.50 -18.63 8.24
N THR A 35 -2.28 -17.73 8.86
CA THR A 35 -3.75 -17.72 8.74
C THR A 35 -4.19 -17.59 7.28
N LEU A 36 -3.58 -16.72 6.49
CA LEU A 36 -3.93 -16.56 5.06
C LEU A 36 -3.63 -17.83 4.25
N LEU A 37 -2.51 -18.51 4.53
CA LEU A 37 -2.15 -19.76 3.87
C LEU A 37 -3.12 -20.90 4.21
N GLU A 38 -3.55 -21.00 5.47
CA GLU A 38 -4.55 -21.97 5.91
C GLU A 38 -5.89 -21.74 5.23
N LEU A 39 -6.36 -20.49 5.20
CA LEU A 39 -7.58 -20.10 4.50
C LEU A 39 -7.52 -20.41 2.99
N ALA A 40 -6.39 -20.14 2.34
CA ALA A 40 -6.22 -20.45 0.92
C ALA A 40 -6.36 -21.96 0.64
N ARG A 41 -5.83 -22.80 1.54
CA ARG A 41 -5.96 -24.27 1.46
C ARG A 41 -7.40 -24.72 1.66
N GLU A 42 -8.10 -24.19 2.66
CA GLU A 42 -9.50 -24.52 2.94
C GLU A 42 -10.42 -24.15 1.78
N LEU A 43 -10.18 -22.97 1.18
CA LEU A 43 -10.91 -22.48 0.00
C LEU A 43 -10.43 -23.11 -1.32
N ARG A 44 -9.44 -24.01 -1.28
CA ARG A 44 -8.82 -24.67 -2.45
C ARG A 44 -8.30 -23.68 -3.50
N LEU A 45 -7.78 -22.54 -3.04
CA LEU A 45 -7.19 -21.51 -3.89
C LEU A 45 -5.73 -21.86 -4.19
N ARG A 46 -5.31 -21.65 -5.45
CA ARG A 46 -3.90 -21.64 -5.81
C ARG A 46 -3.33 -20.26 -5.53
N LEU A 47 -2.74 -20.09 -4.35
CA LEU A 47 -2.13 -18.82 -3.96
C LEU A 47 -0.88 -18.53 -4.79
N ALA A 48 -0.86 -17.38 -5.46
CA ALA A 48 0.29 -16.91 -6.24
C ALA A 48 1.15 -15.89 -5.47
N THR A 49 0.52 -14.99 -4.71
CA THR A 49 1.19 -13.97 -3.90
C THR A 49 0.27 -13.49 -2.78
N ILE A 50 0.88 -12.98 -1.71
CA ILE A 50 0.20 -12.20 -0.66
C ILE A 50 0.82 -10.81 -0.72
N THR A 51 -0.01 -9.80 -0.99
CA THR A 51 0.45 -8.40 -1.05
C THR A 51 -0.38 -7.56 -0.09
N PRO A 52 0.19 -6.54 0.58
CA PRO A 52 -0.57 -5.58 1.37
C PRO A 52 -1.66 -4.91 0.51
N ASP A 53 -2.80 -4.63 1.11
CA ASP A 53 -3.93 -3.96 0.45
C ASP A 53 -3.54 -2.64 -0.25
N ALA A 54 -2.77 -1.78 0.41
CA ALA A 54 -2.22 -0.57 -0.20
C ALA A 54 -1.26 -0.88 -1.35
N GLY A 55 -0.45 -1.94 -1.24
CA GLY A 55 0.42 -2.41 -2.32
C GLY A 55 -0.37 -2.91 -3.53
N ALA A 56 -1.55 -3.48 -3.33
CA ALA A 56 -2.43 -3.92 -4.41
C ALA A 56 -2.88 -2.74 -5.29
N LEU A 57 -3.08 -1.54 -4.71
CA LEU A 57 -3.45 -0.33 -5.46
C LEU A 57 -2.39 0.06 -6.51
N ALA A 58 -1.13 -0.34 -6.34
CA ALA A 58 -0.08 -0.04 -7.31
C ALA A 58 -0.36 -0.66 -8.70
N HIS A 59 -1.12 -1.76 -8.76
CA HIS A 59 -1.55 -2.38 -10.03
C HIS A 59 -2.52 -1.52 -10.84
N LEU A 60 -3.08 -0.47 -10.22
CA LEU A 60 -3.99 0.46 -10.87
C LEU A 60 -3.24 1.66 -11.49
N LEU A 61 -1.96 1.85 -11.14
CA LEU A 61 -1.12 2.95 -11.64
C LEU A 61 -1.00 3.01 -13.16
N PRO A 62 -0.91 1.89 -13.92
CA PRO A 62 -0.86 1.96 -15.38
C PRO A 62 -2.10 2.59 -16.02
N PHE A 63 -3.23 2.65 -15.31
CA PHE A 63 -4.47 3.27 -15.77
C PHE A 63 -4.61 4.73 -15.32
N VAL A 64 -3.67 5.23 -14.52
CA VAL A 64 -3.67 6.61 -14.05
C VAL A 64 -3.24 7.55 -15.17
N GLN A 65 -4.08 8.52 -15.50
CA GLN A 65 -3.77 9.57 -16.48
C GLN A 65 -3.08 10.77 -15.82
N ALA A 66 -2.14 11.39 -16.52
CA ALA A 66 -1.52 12.63 -16.07
C ALA A 66 -2.58 13.74 -15.87
N PRO A 67 -2.42 14.61 -14.85
CA PRO A 67 -1.25 14.77 -14.00
C PRO A 67 -1.20 13.85 -12.76
N ALA A 68 -2.18 12.95 -12.61
CA ALA A 68 -2.25 12.07 -11.46
C ALA A 68 -1.07 11.08 -11.43
N GLN A 69 -0.56 10.87 -10.21
CA GLN A 69 0.63 10.05 -9.92
C GLN A 69 0.43 9.15 -8.69
N CYS A 70 -0.72 9.30 -8.02
CA CYS A 70 -1.11 8.56 -6.84
C CYS A 70 -2.53 8.03 -7.03
N VAL A 71 -2.77 6.78 -6.65
CA VAL A 71 -4.12 6.24 -6.45
C VAL A 71 -4.37 6.22 -4.96
N ALA A 72 -5.54 6.67 -4.53
CA ALA A 72 -5.96 6.54 -3.14
C ALA A 72 -7.37 5.98 -3.04
N TRP A 73 -7.56 5.18 -1.99
CA TRP A 73 -8.84 4.63 -1.60
C TRP A 73 -9.08 4.95 -0.13
N ARG A 74 -10.33 5.29 0.22
CA ARG A 74 -10.73 5.65 1.58
C ARG A 74 -11.78 4.67 2.09
N ASP A 75 -11.53 4.08 3.25
CA ASP A 75 -12.57 3.41 4.02
C ASP A 75 -13.15 4.35 5.10
N ARG A 76 -13.67 3.79 6.19
CA ARG A 76 -14.25 4.57 7.29
C ARG A 76 -13.21 5.12 8.26
N ASP A 77 -12.01 4.55 8.30
CA ASP A 77 -11.02 4.77 9.35
C ASP A 77 -9.69 5.31 8.80
N GLN A 78 -9.39 5.05 7.53
CA GLN A 78 -8.11 5.34 6.91
C GLN A 78 -8.17 5.52 5.39
N TRP A 79 -7.10 6.10 4.88
CA TRP A 79 -6.70 6.09 3.48
C TRP A 79 -5.70 4.98 3.25
N LEU A 80 -5.87 4.26 2.15
CA LEU A 80 -4.83 3.49 1.47
C LEU A 80 -4.39 4.27 0.24
N TRP A 81 -3.10 4.28 -0.05
CA TRP A 81 -2.57 5.00 -1.21
C TRP A 81 -1.39 4.27 -1.83
N ALA A 82 -1.20 4.44 -3.13
CA ALA A 82 -0.07 3.93 -3.88
C ALA A 82 0.41 4.93 -4.95
N MET A 83 1.73 4.97 -5.12
CA MET A 83 2.50 5.64 -6.14
C MET A 83 3.48 4.63 -6.75
N ARG A 84 4.17 5.02 -7.81
CA ARG A 84 5.08 4.13 -8.56
C ARG A 84 6.08 3.35 -7.70
N HIS A 85 6.60 3.96 -6.65
CA HIS A 85 7.65 3.39 -5.79
C HIS A 85 7.25 3.29 -4.32
N GLN A 86 6.03 3.71 -3.96
CA GLN A 86 5.66 3.83 -2.55
C GLN A 86 4.17 3.59 -2.39
N TRP A 87 3.80 2.97 -1.28
CA TRP A 87 2.42 2.81 -0.89
C TRP A 87 2.34 2.87 0.62
N GLY A 88 1.14 3.08 1.15
CA GLY A 88 0.96 3.12 2.58
C GLY A 88 -0.46 3.42 3.00
N ARG A 89 -0.59 3.72 4.28
CA ARG A 89 -1.85 4.08 4.92
C ARG A 89 -1.73 5.36 5.73
N ARG A 90 -2.84 6.08 5.89
CA ARG A 90 -2.98 7.23 6.79
C ARG A 90 -4.33 7.21 7.48
N GLY A 91 -4.36 7.39 8.79
CA GLY A 91 -5.63 7.48 9.53
C GLY A 91 -6.36 8.80 9.22
N LEU A 92 -7.69 8.80 9.30
CA LEU A 92 -8.49 10.00 9.05
C LEU A 92 -8.24 11.14 10.05
N ALA A 93 -7.70 10.83 11.23
CA ALA A 93 -7.26 11.85 12.19
C ALA A 93 -6.08 12.70 11.66
N GLU A 94 -5.19 12.10 10.88
CA GLU A 94 -4.04 12.79 10.26
C GLU A 94 -4.40 13.43 8.92
N ALA A 95 -5.28 12.74 8.16
CA ALA A 95 -5.74 13.11 6.84
C ALA A 95 -7.28 13.04 6.74
N PRO A 96 -8.01 14.05 7.20
CA PRO A 96 -9.48 14.03 7.18
C PRO A 96 -10.05 14.11 5.75
N ASP A 97 -9.31 14.72 4.84
CA ASP A 97 -9.68 14.90 3.44
C ASP A 97 -8.50 14.59 2.51
N VAL A 98 -8.81 14.55 1.21
CA VAL A 98 -7.83 14.20 0.17
C VAL A 98 -6.76 15.28 0.00
N GLU A 99 -7.06 16.55 0.26
CA GLU A 99 -6.10 17.65 0.18
C GLU A 99 -5.03 17.47 1.26
N ARG A 100 -5.47 17.14 2.47
CA ARG A 100 -4.56 16.85 3.56
C ARG A 100 -3.73 15.61 3.25
N LEU A 101 -4.34 14.57 2.69
CA LEU A 101 -3.59 13.40 2.22
C LEU A 101 -2.55 13.79 1.17
N ALA A 102 -2.94 14.52 0.11
CA ALA A 102 -2.05 14.95 -0.95
C ALA A 102 -0.88 15.82 -0.43
N ALA A 103 -1.16 16.69 0.54
CA ALA A 103 -0.13 17.50 1.21
C ALA A 103 0.85 16.63 2.03
N LEU A 104 0.36 15.65 2.79
CA LEU A 104 1.21 14.71 3.54
C LEU A 104 2.07 13.83 2.62
N LEU A 105 1.58 13.58 1.41
CA LEU A 105 2.28 12.84 0.37
C LEU A 105 3.17 13.72 -0.52
N ALA A 106 3.29 15.02 -0.22
CA ALA A 106 4.06 16.00 -0.99
C ALA A 106 3.72 16.02 -2.49
N LEU A 107 2.47 15.75 -2.85
CA LEU A 107 1.99 15.80 -4.23
C LEU A 107 1.82 17.28 -4.64
N GLY A 108 2.87 17.86 -5.23
CA GLY A 108 2.87 19.27 -5.63
C GLY A 108 1.81 19.58 -6.67
N GLY A 109 0.71 20.23 -6.30
CA GLY A 109 -0.47 20.42 -7.16
C GLY A 109 -1.79 19.93 -6.55
N GLY A 110 -1.76 19.33 -5.35
CA GLY A 110 -2.97 19.01 -4.59
C GLY A 110 -3.80 17.85 -5.16
N ARG A 111 -5.13 17.97 -5.06
CA ARG A 111 -6.11 16.94 -5.48
C ARG A 111 -5.87 16.38 -6.88
N ASP A 112 -5.45 17.20 -7.82
CA ASP A 112 -5.31 16.82 -9.25
C ASP A 112 -4.23 15.77 -9.48
N ARG A 113 -3.32 15.56 -8.51
CA ARG A 113 -2.28 14.53 -8.58
C ARG A 113 -2.69 13.19 -7.99
N LEU A 114 -3.91 13.09 -7.46
CA LEU A 114 -4.39 11.96 -6.70
C LEU A 114 -5.73 11.47 -7.29
N LEU A 115 -5.74 10.28 -7.85
CA LEU A 115 -6.99 9.61 -8.25
C LEU A 115 -7.70 9.07 -7.01
N TRP A 116 -8.85 9.66 -6.68
CA TRP A 116 -9.76 9.21 -5.63
C TRP A 116 -11.20 9.52 -6.04
N GLY A 117 -12.14 8.63 -5.73
CA GLY A 117 -13.60 8.88 -5.86
C GLY A 117 -14.12 9.11 -7.30
N ARG A 118 -14.82 8.10 -7.84
CA ARG A 118 -15.46 8.05 -9.18
C ARG A 118 -14.51 8.13 -10.38
N GLN A 119 -13.66 7.12 -10.54
CA GLN A 119 -13.01 6.79 -11.82
C GLN A 119 -12.40 5.37 -11.78
N PHE A 120 -13.20 4.41 -11.29
CA PHE A 120 -13.01 2.99 -11.62
C PHE A 120 -14.18 2.55 -12.49
#